data_AF-A0A959CEH6-F1
#
_entry.id   AF-A0A959CEH6-F1
#
_cell.length_a   1.000
_cell.length_b   1.000
_cell.length_c   1.000
_cell.angle_alpha   90.00
_cell.angle_beta   90.00
_cell.angle_gamma   90.00
#
_symmetry.space_group_name_H-M   'P 1'
#
loop_
_entity.id
_entity.type
_entity.pdbx_description
1 polymer ?
#
loop_
_entity_poly.entity_id
_entity_poly.type
_entity_poly.pdbx_seq_one_letter_code
_entity_poly.pdbx_strand_id
1 'polypeptide(L)'
;SASYIKDTHIWIWLENGRIATQKKVATMRAKSFEISVPYPVKKTGKSASSKISAARRRSADEVFDLILKHVKTSMLEHARYRSELSDRKPHIESDSSRTATMLKFTVADLGKEVLSDQNRYFWESWVGINTIAMERLSFQFEYVPAADGGYSLKCIIDGKFGSGVFKPRTSGYMNMEPDFDDFFEKYKNDFRLRIKTLLQKKP
;
A
#
# COMPACT_ATOMS: atom_id res chain seq x y z
N SER A 1 -26.51 19.58 12.10
CA SER A 1 -25.94 18.38 11.46
C SER A 1 -24.48 18.66 11.14
N ALA A 2 -23.54 18.00 11.83
CA ALA A 2 -22.11 18.22 11.57
C ALA A 2 -21.72 17.45 10.31
N SER A 3 -21.42 18.18 9.22
CA SER A 3 -20.88 17.60 7.99
C SER A 3 -19.49 17.02 8.27
N TYR A 4 -19.34 15.70 8.18
CA TYR A 4 -18.05 15.03 8.22
C TYR A 4 -17.23 15.45 7.00
N ILE A 5 -16.14 16.19 7.21
CA ILE A 5 -15.18 16.51 6.16
C ILE A 5 -14.17 15.36 6.13
N LYS A 6 -14.18 14.62 5.02
CA LYS A 6 -13.19 13.57 4.72
C LYS A 6 -11.79 14.17 4.84
N ASP A 7 -10.84 13.46 5.45
CA ASP A 7 -9.43 13.88 5.58
C ASP A 7 -9.15 15.05 6.54
N THR A 8 -9.88 15.12 7.67
CA THR A 8 -9.55 16.05 8.76
C THR A 8 -8.87 15.34 9.93
N HIS A 9 -7.75 15.88 10.42
CA HIS A 9 -7.08 15.41 11.62
C HIS A 9 -7.51 16.24 12.83
N ILE A 10 -7.75 15.57 13.96
CA ILE A 10 -7.81 16.22 15.27
C ILE A 10 -6.59 15.75 16.06
N TRP A 11 -5.62 16.64 16.20
CA TRP A 11 -4.46 16.47 17.05
C TRP A 11 -4.88 16.72 18.48
N ILE A 12 -4.52 15.82 19.39
CA ILE A 12 -4.75 15.97 20.84
C ILE A 12 -3.45 15.61 21.56
N TRP A 13 -2.89 16.56 22.29
CA TRP A 13 -1.67 16.38 23.10
C TRP A 13 -1.81 17.08 24.45
N LEU A 14 -0.92 16.76 25.38
CA LEU A 14 -0.83 17.44 26.67
C LEU A 14 0.26 18.51 26.57
N GLU A 15 -0.09 19.77 26.85
CA GLU A 15 0.84 20.90 26.85
C GLU A 15 0.62 21.70 28.11
N ASN A 16 1.67 21.88 28.92
CA ASN A 16 1.63 22.58 30.21
C ASN A 16 0.49 22.08 31.13
N GLY A 17 0.30 20.76 31.20
CA GLY A 17 -0.73 20.13 32.04
C GLY A 17 -2.17 20.29 31.53
N ARG A 18 -2.37 20.82 30.31
CA ARG A 18 -3.70 20.98 29.69
C ARG A 18 -3.79 20.16 28.41
N ILE A 19 -5.00 19.67 28.11
CA ILE A 19 -5.29 19.03 26.84
C ILE A 19 -5.37 20.12 25.76
N ALA A 20 -4.46 20.09 24.81
CA ALA A 20 -4.47 20.94 23.61
C ALA A 20 -5.05 20.15 22.43
N THR A 21 -5.84 20.83 21.60
CA THR A 21 -6.43 20.25 20.39
C THR A 21 -6.16 21.11 19.17
N GLN A 22 -5.74 20.54 18.04
CA GLN A 22 -5.62 21.25 16.76
C GLN A 22 -6.30 20.48 15.64
N LYS A 23 -7.21 21.16 14.93
CA LYS A 23 -7.85 20.63 13.72
C LYS A 23 -7.06 21.10 12.50
N LYS A 24 -6.47 20.18 11.76
CA LYS A 24 -5.74 20.46 10.52
C LYS A 24 -6.30 19.61 9.38
N VAL A 25 -6.44 20.21 8.20
CA VAL A 25 -6.67 19.45 6.97
C VAL A 25 -5.44 18.58 6.74
N ALA A 26 -5.64 17.29 6.51
CA ALA A 26 -4.57 16.37 6.15
C ALA A 26 -3.95 16.80 4.83
N THR A 27 -2.73 17.33 4.84
CA THR A 27 -1.94 17.41 3.62
C THR A 27 -1.51 15.98 3.27
N MET A 28 -2.22 15.34 2.33
CA MET A 28 -1.84 14.02 1.82
C MET A 28 -0.46 14.12 1.18
N ARG A 29 0.52 13.39 1.73
CA ARG A 29 1.88 13.32 1.20
C ARG A 29 2.13 11.92 0.68
N ALA A 30 1.46 11.63 -0.44
CA ALA A 30 1.59 10.34 -1.11
C ALA A 30 2.95 10.21 -1.80
N LYS A 31 3.51 9.01 -1.78
CA LYS A 31 4.70 8.66 -2.56
C LYS A 31 4.28 8.04 -3.89
N SER A 32 5.07 8.20 -4.94
CA SER A 32 4.77 7.61 -6.25
C SER A 32 5.98 6.95 -6.89
N PHE A 33 5.71 5.99 -7.78
CA PHE A 33 6.71 5.40 -8.66
C PHE A 33 6.09 4.97 -9.99
N GLU A 34 6.94 4.77 -10.98
CA GLU A 34 6.56 4.23 -12.28
C GLU A 34 7.39 2.97 -12.62
N ILE A 35 6.72 2.00 -13.26
CA ILE A 35 7.28 0.78 -13.79
C ILE A 35 6.91 0.67 -15.26
N SER A 36 7.92 0.67 -16.14
CA SER A 36 7.73 0.35 -17.56
C SER A 36 7.98 -1.14 -17.80
N VAL A 37 7.02 -1.81 -18.43
CA VAL A 37 7.08 -3.22 -18.81
C VAL A 37 7.14 -3.31 -20.33
N PRO A 38 8.32 -3.65 -20.90
CA PRO A 38 8.48 -3.73 -22.34
C PRO A 38 7.74 -4.96 -22.90
N TYR A 39 7.32 -4.85 -24.16
CA TYR A 39 6.82 -6.02 -24.89
C TYR A 39 7.97 -7.00 -25.15
N PRO A 40 7.84 -8.29 -24.78
CA PRO A 40 8.92 -9.25 -24.98
C PRO A 40 9.06 -9.60 -26.47
N VAL A 41 10.01 -8.95 -27.14
CA VAL A 41 10.40 -9.31 -28.50
C VAL A 41 11.25 -10.58 -28.45
N LYS A 42 10.77 -11.70 -29.01
CA LYS A 42 11.63 -12.87 -29.24
C LYS A 42 12.72 -12.46 -30.23
N LYS A 43 14.00 -12.48 -29.82
CA LYS A 43 15.12 -12.37 -30.76
C LYS A 43 15.11 -13.59 -31.67
N THR A 44 14.57 -13.47 -32.87
CA THR A 44 14.71 -14.48 -33.92
C THR A 44 16.16 -14.47 -34.41
N GLY A 45 16.85 -15.60 -34.31
CA GLY A 45 18.14 -15.80 -34.97
C GLY A 45 17.99 -15.63 -36.49
N LYS A 46 19.03 -15.10 -37.15
CA LYS A 46 19.12 -14.88 -38.60
C LYS A 46 18.97 -16.22 -39.37
N SER A 47 17.77 -16.76 -39.53
CA SER A 47 17.43 -17.81 -40.52
C SER A 47 16.03 -18.44 -40.38
N ALA A 48 15.28 -18.24 -39.29
CA ALA A 48 14.00 -18.93 -39.14
C ALA A 48 12.80 -18.00 -39.37
N SER A 49 12.15 -18.12 -40.53
CA SER A 49 10.75 -17.69 -40.74
C SER A 49 9.85 -18.53 -39.83
N SER A 50 9.79 -18.12 -38.57
CA SER A 50 8.92 -18.72 -37.57
C SER A 50 7.80 -17.74 -37.33
N LYS A 51 6.56 -18.18 -37.54
CA LYS A 51 5.35 -17.43 -37.18
C LYS A 51 5.53 -16.94 -35.76
N ILE A 52 5.79 -15.64 -35.61
CA ILE A 52 5.94 -15.01 -34.31
C ILE A 52 4.56 -15.11 -33.68
N SER A 53 4.37 -16.07 -32.77
CA SER A 53 3.23 -16.05 -31.86
C SER A 53 3.29 -14.69 -31.17
N ALA A 54 2.35 -13.80 -31.47
CA ALA A 54 2.28 -12.50 -30.80
C ALA A 54 2.35 -12.78 -29.30
N ALA A 55 3.37 -12.24 -28.63
CA ALA A 55 3.46 -12.40 -27.19
C ALA A 55 2.18 -11.80 -26.61
N ARG A 56 1.47 -12.58 -25.78
CA ARG A 56 0.21 -12.12 -25.21
C ARG A 56 0.47 -10.88 -24.37
N ARG A 57 -0.04 -9.73 -24.83
CA ARG A 57 -0.06 -8.50 -24.06
C ARG A 57 -0.94 -8.72 -22.84
N ARG A 58 -0.45 -8.39 -21.65
CA ARG A 58 -1.31 -8.35 -20.46
C ARG A 58 -2.28 -7.19 -20.56
N SER A 59 -3.56 -7.47 -20.39
CA SER A 59 -4.58 -6.45 -20.22
C SER A 59 -4.42 -5.73 -18.87
N ALA A 60 -5.02 -4.55 -18.74
CA ALA A 60 -5.06 -3.83 -17.47
C ALA A 60 -5.68 -4.70 -16.36
N ASP A 61 -6.75 -5.44 -16.67
CA ASP A 61 -7.40 -6.36 -15.72
C ASP A 61 -6.46 -7.46 -15.23
N GLU A 62 -5.73 -8.13 -16.13
CA GLU A 62 -4.75 -9.14 -15.75
C GLU A 62 -3.63 -8.55 -14.86
N VAL A 63 -3.19 -7.33 -15.15
CA VAL A 63 -2.21 -6.61 -14.32
C VAL A 63 -2.78 -6.30 -12.94
N PHE A 64 -4.01 -5.79 -12.87
CA PHE A 64 -4.70 -5.45 -11.63
C PHE A 64 -4.97 -6.69 -10.77
N ASP A 65 -5.34 -7.81 -11.37
CA ASP A 65 -5.57 -9.06 -10.66
C ASP A 65 -4.26 -9.64 -10.09
N LEU A 66 -3.15 -9.53 -10.82
CA LEU A 66 -1.83 -9.89 -10.30
C LEU A 66 -1.45 -9.03 -9.08
N ILE A 67 -1.71 -7.72 -9.14
CA ILE A 67 -1.43 -6.79 -8.02
C ILE A 67 -2.28 -7.14 -6.80
N LEU A 68 -3.60 -7.32 -6.96
CA LEU A 68 -4.49 -7.69 -5.86
C LEU A 68 -4.13 -9.05 -5.26
N LYS A 69 -3.76 -10.03 -6.10
CA LYS A 69 -3.26 -11.33 -5.64
C LYS A 69 -1.98 -11.16 -4.83
N HIS A 70 -1.04 -10.33 -5.29
CA HIS A 70 0.17 -10.05 -4.55
C HIS A 70 -0.16 -9.45 -3.19
N VAL A 71 -0.96 -8.38 -3.13
CA VAL A 71 -1.38 -7.72 -1.88
C VAL A 71 -2.04 -8.71 -0.92
N LYS A 72 -2.95 -9.55 -1.41
CA LYS A 72 -3.57 -10.59 -0.59
C LYS A 72 -2.53 -11.50 0.06
N THR A 73 -1.59 -12.00 -0.72
CA THR A 73 -0.56 -12.93 -0.21
C THR A 73 0.51 -12.26 0.66
N SER A 74 0.97 -11.06 0.29
CA SER A 74 2.12 -10.40 0.93
C SER A 74 1.72 -9.52 2.11
N MET A 75 0.50 -8.98 2.12
CA MET A 75 0.01 -8.08 3.16
C MET A 75 -1.07 -8.69 4.03
N LEU A 76 -2.06 -9.38 3.45
CA LEU A 76 -3.21 -9.87 4.24
C LEU A 76 -2.93 -11.23 4.88
N GLU A 77 -2.32 -12.13 4.13
CA GLU A 77 -2.06 -13.51 4.55
C GLU A 77 -0.66 -13.72 5.13
N HIS A 78 0.08 -12.62 5.37
CA HIS A 78 1.46 -12.67 5.85
C HIS A 78 1.55 -13.40 7.21
N ALA A 79 2.60 -14.21 7.40
CA ALA A 79 2.77 -15.07 8.57
C ALA A 79 2.75 -14.30 9.92
N ARG A 80 3.15 -13.02 9.90
CA ARG A 80 3.14 -12.13 11.08
C ARG A 80 1.77 -12.01 11.74
N TYR A 81 0.68 -12.13 10.98
CA TYR A 81 -0.69 -12.08 11.50
C TYR A 81 -1.18 -13.40 12.10
N ARG A 82 -0.37 -14.45 12.06
CA ARG A 82 -0.64 -15.73 12.73
C ARG A 82 0.12 -15.87 14.05
N SER A 83 1.11 -15.01 14.28
CA SER A 83 1.97 -15.04 15.47
C SER A 83 1.98 -13.68 16.15
N GLU A 84 2.93 -12.81 15.78
CA GLU A 84 3.25 -11.54 16.43
C GLU A 84 2.07 -10.56 16.48
N LEU A 85 1.26 -10.54 15.42
CA LEU A 85 0.13 -9.62 15.21
C LEU A 85 -1.19 -10.38 15.05
N SER A 86 -1.38 -11.47 15.80
CA SER A 86 -2.59 -12.30 15.74
C SER A 86 -3.88 -11.58 16.13
N ASP A 87 -3.77 -10.43 16.79
CA ASP A 87 -4.87 -9.53 17.12
C ASP A 87 -5.25 -8.57 15.98
N ARG A 88 -4.45 -8.49 14.91
CA ARG A 88 -4.72 -7.69 13.72
C ARG A 88 -5.41 -8.52 12.65
N LYS A 89 -6.33 -7.89 11.91
CA LYS A 89 -7.06 -8.51 10.80
C LYS A 89 -6.99 -7.60 9.57
N PRO A 90 -5.86 -7.60 8.85
CA PRO A 90 -5.72 -6.79 7.66
C PRO A 90 -6.78 -7.13 6.64
N HIS A 91 -7.34 -6.11 6.00
CA HIS A 91 -8.37 -6.28 4.99
C HIS A 91 -8.32 -5.15 3.96
N ILE A 92 -8.92 -5.40 2.81
CA ILE A 92 -9.16 -4.36 1.81
C ILE A 92 -10.49 -3.68 2.16
N GLU A 93 -10.49 -2.36 2.27
CA GLU A 93 -11.71 -1.59 2.52
C GLU A 93 -12.66 -1.65 1.31
N SER A 94 -13.95 -1.49 1.57
CA SER A 94 -15.00 -1.55 0.54
C SER A 94 -14.99 -0.36 -0.42
N ASP A 95 -14.08 0.60 -0.25
CA ASP A 95 -13.93 1.79 -1.09
C ASP A 95 -13.06 1.56 -2.33
N SER A 96 -12.71 0.30 -2.60
CA SER A 96 -11.99 -0.07 -3.82
C SER A 96 -12.77 0.31 -5.07
N SER A 97 -12.10 0.91 -6.04
CA SER A 97 -12.68 1.28 -7.34
C SER A 97 -11.79 0.80 -8.48
N ARG A 98 -12.39 0.21 -9.50
CA ARG A 98 -11.68 -0.25 -10.72
C ARG A 98 -12.35 0.35 -11.96
N THR A 99 -11.52 0.83 -12.89
CA THR A 99 -11.91 1.22 -14.25
C THR A 99 -11.04 0.47 -15.26
N ALA A 100 -11.25 0.72 -16.56
CA ALA A 100 -10.46 0.09 -17.62
C ALA A 100 -8.95 0.36 -17.53
N THR A 101 -8.53 1.45 -16.88
CA THR A 101 -7.12 1.86 -16.78
C THR A 101 -6.69 2.21 -15.37
N MET A 102 -7.56 2.08 -14.36
CA MET A 102 -7.26 2.46 -12.99
C MET A 102 -7.71 1.41 -11.99
N LEU A 103 -6.90 1.17 -10.97
CA LEU A 103 -7.24 0.40 -9.78
C LEU A 103 -6.90 1.22 -8.54
N LYS A 104 -7.90 1.45 -7.68
CA LYS A 104 -7.73 2.06 -6.36
C LYS A 104 -8.25 1.12 -5.29
N PHE A 105 -7.50 0.98 -4.21
CA PHE A 105 -7.94 0.25 -3.02
C PHE A 105 -7.16 0.71 -1.80
N THR A 106 -7.74 0.49 -0.63
CA THR A 106 -7.08 0.75 0.65
C THR A 106 -6.97 -0.54 1.44
N VAL A 107 -5.80 -0.79 2.00
CA VAL A 107 -5.54 -1.87 2.95
C VAL A 107 -5.46 -1.27 4.34
N ALA A 108 -6.30 -1.75 5.25
CA ALA A 108 -6.40 -1.27 6.63
C ALA A 108 -6.00 -2.35 7.62
N ASP A 109 -5.89 -1.95 8.90
CA ASP A 109 -5.54 -2.80 10.04
C ASP A 109 -4.21 -3.55 9.87
N LEU A 110 -3.29 -2.96 9.11
CA LEU A 110 -1.93 -3.47 8.95
C LEU A 110 -1.11 -3.22 10.23
N GLY A 111 -0.06 -4.00 10.42
CA GLY A 111 0.99 -3.70 11.38
C GLY A 111 2.34 -4.19 10.86
N LYS A 112 3.39 -3.41 11.14
CA LYS A 112 4.77 -3.67 10.71
C LYS A 112 4.95 -3.85 9.19
N GLU A 113 4.05 -3.30 8.36
CA GLU A 113 4.22 -3.25 6.91
C GLU A 113 5.22 -2.16 6.51
N VAL A 114 5.07 -0.95 7.05
CA VAL A 114 5.99 0.18 6.80
C VAL A 114 6.89 0.40 8.01
N LEU A 115 6.30 0.50 9.20
CA LEU A 115 6.93 0.69 10.51
C LEU A 115 7.46 -0.66 11.03
N SER A 116 8.37 -1.24 10.26
CA SER A 116 8.87 -2.61 10.45
C SER A 116 9.71 -2.82 11.71
N ASP A 117 10.22 -1.74 12.33
CA ASP A 117 11.07 -1.75 13.52
C ASP A 117 10.30 -1.80 14.84
N GLN A 118 8.98 -1.63 14.80
CA GLN A 118 8.14 -1.71 15.99
C GLN A 118 8.04 -3.14 16.50
N ASN A 119 8.21 -3.31 17.81
CA ASN A 119 8.10 -4.61 18.47
C ASN A 119 7.20 -4.48 19.69
N ARG A 120 6.50 -5.56 20.02
CA ARG A 120 5.76 -5.63 21.29
C ARG A 120 6.73 -5.69 22.46
N TYR A 121 6.46 -4.92 23.50
CA TYR A 121 7.14 -5.11 24.78
C TYR A 121 6.66 -6.42 25.43
N PHE A 122 7.54 -7.08 26.20
CA PHE A 122 7.22 -8.37 26.83
C PHE A 122 5.96 -8.32 27.71
N TRP A 123 5.73 -7.21 28.40
CA TRP A 123 4.59 -7.03 29.31
C TRP A 123 3.27 -6.85 28.57
N GLU A 124 3.28 -6.42 27.30
CA GLU A 124 2.06 -6.20 26.51
C GLU A 124 1.28 -7.49 26.31
N SER A 125 1.99 -8.61 26.15
CA SER A 125 1.37 -9.94 26.05
C SER A 125 0.70 -10.36 27.35
N TRP A 126 1.20 -9.91 28.51
CA TRP A 126 0.62 -10.23 29.81
C TRP A 126 -0.70 -9.48 30.04
N VAL A 127 -0.79 -8.24 29.59
CA VAL A 127 -1.99 -7.40 29.76
C VAL A 127 -2.92 -7.41 28.54
N GLY A 128 -2.59 -8.17 27.50
CA GLY A 128 -3.40 -8.29 26.27
C GLY A 128 -3.48 -7.00 25.44
N ILE A 129 -2.43 -6.17 25.47
CA ILE A 129 -2.38 -4.88 24.77
C ILE A 129 -1.47 -5.00 23.53
N ASN A 130 -1.68 -4.16 22.52
CA ASN A 130 -0.79 -4.03 21.36
C ASN A 130 -0.48 -2.56 21.10
N THR A 131 0.77 -2.16 21.32
CA THR A 131 1.18 -0.76 21.08
C THR A 131 1.70 -0.51 19.67
N ILE A 132 1.92 -1.57 18.87
CA ILE A 132 2.32 -1.45 17.47
C ILE A 132 1.27 -0.62 16.74
N ALA A 133 1.72 0.35 15.96
CA ALA A 133 0.87 1.26 15.22
C ALA A 133 0.02 0.49 14.20
N MET A 134 -1.23 0.94 14.05
CA MET A 134 -2.16 0.39 13.08
C MET A 134 -1.99 1.11 11.76
N GLU A 135 -1.48 0.44 10.73
CA GLU A 135 -1.18 1.08 9.46
C GLU A 135 -2.35 0.94 8.49
N ARG A 136 -2.48 1.93 7.61
CA ARG A 136 -3.43 1.99 6.51
C ARG A 136 -2.72 2.52 5.28
N LEU A 137 -2.72 1.71 4.22
CA LEU A 137 -2.07 2.04 2.96
C LEU A 137 -3.11 2.15 1.86
N SER A 138 -3.18 3.29 1.19
CA SER A 138 -4.04 3.49 0.03
C SER A 138 -3.21 3.46 -1.23
N PHE A 139 -3.61 2.62 -2.18
CA PHE A 139 -2.93 2.45 -3.45
C PHE A 139 -3.81 2.95 -4.58
N GLN A 140 -3.20 3.66 -5.52
CA GLN A 140 -3.80 4.00 -6.80
C GLN A 140 -2.83 3.61 -7.91
N PHE A 141 -3.28 2.74 -8.79
CA PHE A 141 -2.57 2.29 -9.97
C PHE A 141 -3.21 2.84 -11.22
N GLU A 142 -2.39 3.32 -12.14
CA GLU A 142 -2.78 3.76 -13.47
C GLU A 142 -2.00 2.95 -14.51
N TYR A 143 -2.74 2.27 -15.38
CA TYR A 143 -2.21 1.50 -16.50
C TYR A 143 -2.19 2.36 -17.76
N VAL A 144 -1.00 2.55 -18.32
CA VAL A 144 -0.78 3.35 -19.53
C VAL A 144 -0.26 2.44 -20.64
N PRO A 145 -1.06 2.12 -21.66
CA PRO A 145 -0.60 1.31 -22.79
C PRO A 145 0.47 2.07 -23.60
N ALA A 146 1.57 1.40 -23.93
CA ALA A 146 2.57 1.95 -24.84
C ALA A 146 2.28 1.54 -26.29
N ALA A 147 2.76 2.36 -27.24
CA ALA A 147 2.56 2.15 -28.68
C ALA A 147 3.34 0.94 -29.22
N ASP A 148 4.45 0.56 -28.56
CA ASP A 148 5.31 -0.57 -28.90
C ASP A 148 4.77 -1.94 -28.42
N GLY A 149 3.54 -1.96 -27.90
CA GLY A 149 2.90 -3.16 -27.33
C GLY A 149 3.22 -3.38 -25.84
N GLY A 150 4.11 -2.58 -25.24
CA GLY A 150 4.37 -2.58 -23.81
C GLY A 150 3.31 -1.82 -23.02
N TYR A 151 3.62 -1.55 -21.76
CA TYR A 151 2.82 -0.67 -20.90
C TYR A 151 3.65 -0.07 -19.76
N SER A 152 3.22 1.10 -19.29
CA SER A 152 3.67 1.69 -18.03
C SER A 152 2.60 1.49 -16.96
N LEU A 153 3.05 1.26 -15.72
CA LEU A 153 2.22 1.23 -14.54
C LEU A 153 2.70 2.31 -13.57
N LYS A 154 1.88 3.33 -13.35
CA LYS A 154 2.13 4.34 -12.31
C LYS A 154 1.42 3.91 -11.04
N CYS A 155 2.09 4.09 -9.91
CA CYS A 155 1.54 3.80 -8.60
C CYS A 155 1.71 5.01 -7.68
N ILE A 156 0.64 5.34 -6.97
CA ILE A 156 0.64 6.29 -5.86
C ILE A 156 0.28 5.50 -4.60
N ILE A 157 1.10 5.64 -3.56
CA ILE A 157 0.90 5.03 -2.24
C ILE A 157 0.77 6.16 -1.23
N ASP A 158 -0.35 6.15 -0.50
CA ASP A 158 -0.58 7.02 0.64
C ASP A 158 -0.53 6.19 1.93
N GLY A 159 0.38 6.56 2.84
CA GLY A 159 0.66 5.83 4.06
C GLY A 159 0.14 6.58 5.28
N LYS A 160 -0.74 5.93 6.05
CA LYS A 160 -1.26 6.46 7.30
C LYS A 160 -1.09 5.45 8.44
N PHE A 161 -0.96 5.92 9.67
CA PHE A 161 -0.87 5.10 10.88
C PHE A 161 -1.80 5.63 11.98
N GLY A 162 -2.41 4.73 12.75
CA GLY A 162 -3.28 4.99 13.88
C GLY A 162 -2.72 4.36 15.15
N SER A 163 -3.30 4.71 16.31
CA SER A 163 -2.86 4.15 17.59
C SER A 163 -3.38 2.72 17.79
N GLY A 164 -2.49 1.78 18.14
CA GLY A 164 -2.89 0.50 18.71
C GLY A 164 -3.50 0.71 20.10
N VAL A 165 -4.77 0.34 20.25
CA VAL A 165 -5.56 0.18 21.51
C VAL A 165 -5.69 1.40 22.47
N PHE A 166 -4.81 2.40 22.49
CA PHE A 166 -4.71 3.36 23.61
C PHE A 166 -5.05 4.84 23.38
N LYS A 167 -5.79 5.24 22.35
CA LYS A 167 -6.36 6.61 22.30
C LYS A 167 -7.74 6.64 21.63
N PRO A 168 -8.85 6.87 22.35
CA PRO A 168 -10.11 7.21 21.71
C PRO A 168 -9.92 8.52 20.96
N ARG A 169 -10.06 8.48 19.63
CA ARG A 169 -9.96 9.65 18.75
C ARG A 169 -11.07 9.62 17.71
N THR A 170 -11.57 10.80 17.38
CA THR A 170 -12.60 11.04 16.36
C THR A 170 -12.05 11.02 14.92
N SER A 171 -10.72 10.91 14.73
CA SER A 171 -10.06 10.70 13.43
C SER A 171 -9.03 9.55 13.53
N GLY A 172 -9.26 8.45 12.80
CA GLY A 172 -8.64 7.14 13.04
C GLY A 172 -7.18 6.93 12.56
N TYR A 173 -6.63 7.81 11.72
CA TYR A 173 -5.30 7.63 11.11
C TYR A 173 -4.57 8.97 10.90
N MET A 174 -3.25 8.98 11.04
CA MET A 174 -2.30 10.09 10.84
C MET A 174 -1.38 9.78 9.65
N ASN A 175 -0.95 10.78 8.89
CA ASN A 175 0.01 10.56 7.80
C ASN A 175 1.37 10.11 8.34
N MET A 176 2.04 9.17 7.67
CA MET A 176 3.36 8.62 8.04
C MET A 176 4.54 9.62 7.90
N GLU A 177 4.32 10.93 7.96
CA GLU A 177 5.36 11.95 7.83
C GLU A 177 5.26 13.03 8.92
N PRO A 178 6.38 13.65 9.35
CA PRO A 178 7.75 13.48 8.82
C PRO A 178 8.58 12.37 9.49
N ASP A 179 8.20 11.91 10.68
CA ASP A 179 9.05 11.04 11.50
C ASP A 179 9.28 9.62 10.93
N PHE A 180 8.55 9.23 9.87
CA PHE A 180 8.63 7.91 9.25
C PHE A 180 8.91 7.94 7.74
N ASP A 181 9.42 9.08 7.23
CA ASP A 181 9.66 9.24 5.80
C ASP A 181 10.66 8.21 5.25
N ASP A 182 11.75 7.94 5.98
CA ASP A 182 12.76 6.96 5.61
C ASP A 182 12.19 5.53 5.50
N PHE A 183 11.32 5.14 6.44
CA PHE A 183 10.61 3.87 6.40
C PHE A 183 9.70 3.78 5.19
N PHE A 184 8.97 4.86 4.90
CA PHE A 184 8.01 4.88 3.81
C PHE A 184 8.69 4.92 2.43
N GLU A 185 9.82 5.62 2.32
CA GLU A 185 10.65 5.65 1.12
C GLU A 185 11.29 4.28 0.85
N LYS A 186 11.81 3.60 1.88
CA LYS A 186 12.30 2.22 1.76
C LYS A 186 11.19 1.28 1.32
N TYR A 187 10.03 1.34 1.99
CA TYR A 187 8.87 0.51 1.66
C TYR A 187 8.42 0.69 0.21
N LYS A 188 8.33 1.94 -0.26
CA LYS A 188 7.99 2.28 -1.65
C LYS A 188 8.94 1.60 -2.64
N ASN A 189 10.24 1.66 -2.38
CA ASN A 189 11.26 1.10 -3.26
C ASN A 189 11.21 -0.44 -3.29
N ASP A 190 11.04 -1.09 -2.14
CA ASP A 190 10.89 -2.54 -2.04
C ASP A 190 9.60 -3.02 -2.73
N PHE A 191 8.49 -2.31 -2.52
CA PHE A 191 7.21 -2.61 -3.16
C PHE A 191 7.29 -2.45 -4.69
N ARG A 192 7.91 -1.36 -5.18
CA ARG A 192 8.17 -1.17 -6.62
C ARG A 192 8.95 -2.34 -7.21
N LEU A 193 10.00 -2.82 -6.54
CA LEU A 193 10.81 -3.93 -7.03
C LEU A 193 10.03 -5.25 -7.08
N ARG A 194 9.21 -5.52 -6.05
CA ARG A 194 8.32 -6.69 -6.00
C ARG A 194 7.31 -6.68 -7.14
N ILE A 195 6.63 -5.56 -7.37
CA ILE A 195 5.66 -5.41 -8.47
C ILE A 195 6.36 -5.52 -9.83
N LYS A 196 7.52 -4.88 -10.02
CA LYS A 196 8.29 -5.00 -11.26
C LYS A 196 8.62 -6.47 -11.58
N THR A 197 9.11 -7.19 -10.59
CA THR A 197 9.45 -8.62 -10.73
C THR A 197 8.21 -9.46 -11.06
N LEU A 198 7.09 -9.20 -10.39
CA LEU A 198 5.81 -9.86 -10.65
C LEU A 198 5.35 -9.66 -12.10
N LEU A 199 5.43 -8.43 -12.61
CA LEU A 199 4.96 -8.07 -13.95
C LEU A 199 5.93 -8.49 -15.06
N GLN A 200 7.18 -8.78 -14.75
CA GLN A 200 8.16 -9.27 -15.72
C GLN A 200 8.17 -10.81 -15.85
N LYS A 201 7.58 -11.54 -14.89
CA LYS A 201 7.35 -12.98 -15.07
C LYS A 201 6.45 -13.18 -16.28
N LYS A 202 6.76 -14.17 -17.13
CA LYS A 202 5.94 -14.50 -18.30
C LYS A 202 4.50 -14.83 -17.86
N PRO A 203 3.47 -14.40 -18.61
CA PRO A 203 2.09 -14.85 -18.38
C PRO A 203 1.96 -16.36 -18.56
#